data_AF-A0A6P2GIU4-F1
#
_entry.id   AF-A0A6P2GIU4-F1
#
_cell.length_a   1.000
_cell.length_b   1.000
_cell.length_c   1.000
_cell.angle_alpha   90.00
_cell.angle_beta   90.00
_cell.angle_gamma   90.00
#
_symmetry.space_group_name_H-M   'P 1'
#
loop_
_entity.id
_entity.type
_entity.pdbx_description
1 polymer ?
#
loop_
_entity_poly.entity_id
_entity_poly.type
_entity_poly.pdbx_seq_one_letter_code
_entity_poly.pdbx_strand_id
1 'polypeptide(L)'
;MLTSLVAAAFVALWSTGFIVARAIKPYADPNLFLLARFAGTAVLFGAVAFVARAPWPGRREWPRHLIAGALLQGIYLGASYWAVAQGLNAGVMALLGALQPLATAVLAVPLFNERLPARGWLGMALGLAGVALVLAPKVAGGVAPPPGTAPAWFVVVVSVLSVGSITAGSLYQKGKLAQNDLRTAVAVQNLGAAIVAALFVVLLHETRWIGAPALWISLVWGIVFLSGGAVTMLMWMLRRGNAARATSLLFLAPPLAALQGYLLFGETLAAIQLAGFALALVGVVLARR
;
A
#
# COMPACT_ATOMS: atom_id res chain seq x y z
N MET A 1 25.15 12.58 5.08
CA MET A 1 25.22 11.72 3.88
C MET A 1 24.47 10.40 4.06
N LEU A 2 24.80 9.56 5.07
CA LEU A 2 24.14 8.27 5.30
C LEU A 2 22.60 8.34 5.41
N THR A 3 22.05 9.31 6.16
CA THR A 3 20.60 9.48 6.31
C THR A 3 19.89 9.73 4.98
N SER A 4 20.53 10.46 4.07
CA SER A 4 19.98 10.75 2.73
C SER A 4 20.01 9.53 1.82
N LEU A 5 21.05 8.70 1.92
CA LEU A 5 21.14 7.43 1.20
C LEU A 5 20.08 6.43 1.67
N VAL A 6 19.91 6.29 3.00
CA VAL A 6 18.87 5.41 3.57
C VAL A 6 17.47 5.87 3.17
N ALA A 7 17.24 7.18 3.20
CA ALA A 7 16.01 7.81 2.71
C ALA A 7 15.73 7.47 1.23
N ALA A 8 16.72 7.67 0.35
CA ALA A 8 16.57 7.40 -1.08
C ALA A 8 16.32 5.91 -1.34
N ALA A 9 17.07 5.03 -0.68
CA ALA A 9 16.89 3.59 -0.76
C ALA A 9 15.50 3.16 -0.27
N PHE A 10 15.03 3.74 0.83
CA PHE A 10 13.69 3.48 1.36
C PHE A 10 12.61 3.84 0.35
N VAL A 11 12.68 5.03 -0.28
CA VAL A 11 11.68 5.42 -1.29
C VAL A 11 11.74 4.53 -2.52
N ALA A 12 12.94 4.27 -3.04
CA ALA A 12 13.12 3.42 -4.21
C ALA A 12 12.57 2.02 -3.97
N LEU A 13 12.79 1.49 -2.77
CA LEU A 13 12.26 0.20 -2.35
C LEU A 13 10.74 0.25 -2.16
N TRP A 14 10.23 1.28 -1.48
CA TRP A 14 8.79 1.45 -1.23
C TRP A 14 7.99 1.61 -2.52
N SER A 15 8.52 2.32 -3.53
CA SER A 15 7.86 2.48 -4.83
C SER A 15 7.67 1.17 -5.58
N THR A 16 8.50 0.15 -5.31
CA THR A 16 8.36 -1.17 -5.94
C THR A 16 7.14 -1.97 -5.48
N GLY A 17 6.41 -1.53 -4.44
CA GLY A 17 5.26 -2.25 -3.90
C GLY A 17 4.24 -2.65 -4.97
N PHE A 18 3.73 -1.68 -5.75
CA PHE A 18 2.77 -1.98 -6.83
C PHE A 18 3.43 -2.47 -8.12
N ILE A 19 4.74 -2.26 -8.27
CA ILE A 19 5.52 -2.85 -9.37
C ILE A 19 5.55 -4.37 -9.22
N VAL A 20 5.69 -4.89 -8.00
CA VAL A 20 5.59 -6.33 -7.73
C VAL A 20 4.21 -6.86 -8.14
N ALA A 21 3.13 -6.15 -7.82
CA ALA A 21 1.78 -6.54 -8.23
C ALA A 21 1.65 -6.67 -9.77
N ARG A 22 2.29 -5.75 -10.50
CA ARG A 22 2.30 -5.78 -11.96
C ARG A 22 3.22 -6.86 -12.53
N ALA A 23 4.37 -7.11 -11.88
CA ALA A 23 5.37 -8.10 -12.27
C ALA A 23 4.85 -9.53 -12.17
N ILE A 24 4.07 -9.83 -11.13
CA ILE A 24 3.55 -11.17 -10.86
C ILE A 24 2.32 -11.54 -11.68
N LYS A 25 1.62 -10.55 -12.27
CA LYS A 25 0.40 -10.74 -13.06
C LYS A 25 0.46 -11.88 -14.11
N PRO A 26 1.56 -12.10 -14.86
CA PRO A 26 1.63 -13.21 -15.82
C PRO A 26 1.76 -14.59 -15.16
N TYR A 27 2.16 -14.64 -13.90
CA TYR A 27 2.64 -15.86 -13.23
C TYR A 27 1.70 -16.34 -12.14
N ALA A 28 1.13 -15.46 -11.33
CA ALA A 28 0.30 -15.86 -10.20
C ALA A 28 -0.91 -14.96 -10.02
N ASP A 29 -1.95 -15.54 -9.44
CA ASP A 29 -3.07 -14.77 -8.93
C ASP A 29 -2.64 -13.91 -7.73
N PRO A 30 -3.17 -12.67 -7.61
CA PRO A 30 -2.63 -11.66 -6.72
C PRO A 30 -2.75 -12.00 -5.24
N ASN A 31 -3.90 -12.49 -4.79
CA ASN A 31 -4.12 -12.81 -3.37
C ASN A 31 -3.43 -14.12 -2.98
N LEU A 32 -3.26 -15.06 -3.91
CA LEU A 32 -2.43 -16.24 -3.69
C LEU A 32 -0.95 -15.87 -3.49
N PHE A 33 -0.42 -14.95 -4.30
CA PHE A 33 0.91 -14.37 -4.09
C PHE A 33 1.02 -13.63 -2.76
N LEU A 34 0.02 -12.81 -2.42
CA LEU A 34 0.01 -12.09 -1.15
C LEU A 34 -0.10 -13.01 0.06
N LEU A 35 -0.86 -14.11 -0.02
CA LEU A 35 -0.92 -15.13 1.01
C LEU A 35 0.48 -15.71 1.29
N ALA A 36 1.19 -16.12 0.25
CA ALA A 36 2.56 -16.62 0.36
C ALA A 36 3.50 -15.54 0.96
N ARG A 37 3.38 -14.30 0.49
CA ARG A 37 4.18 -13.16 0.98
C ARG A 37 3.93 -12.85 2.45
N PHE A 38 2.66 -12.79 2.88
CA PHE A 38 2.28 -12.47 4.25
C PHE A 38 2.63 -13.61 5.20
N ALA A 39 2.38 -14.86 4.80
CA ALA A 39 2.82 -16.03 5.57
C ALA A 39 4.35 -16.05 5.72
N GLY A 40 5.10 -15.84 4.63
CA GLY A 40 6.56 -15.77 4.67
C GLY A 40 7.09 -14.60 5.50
N THR A 41 6.43 -13.44 5.45
CA THR A 41 6.78 -12.29 6.30
C THR A 41 6.48 -12.55 7.77
N ALA A 42 5.36 -13.20 8.09
CA ALA A 42 5.02 -13.60 9.45
C ALA A 42 6.04 -14.59 10.02
N VAL A 43 6.48 -15.57 9.21
CA VAL A 43 7.54 -16.52 9.58
C VAL A 43 8.87 -15.80 9.79
N LEU A 44 9.27 -14.92 8.87
CA LEU A 44 10.52 -14.16 8.96
C LEU A 44 10.57 -13.32 10.25
N PHE A 45 9.54 -12.50 10.49
CA PHE A 45 9.52 -11.65 11.68
C PHE A 45 9.26 -12.44 12.97
N GLY A 46 8.53 -13.55 12.91
CA GLY A 46 8.38 -14.49 14.01
C GLY A 46 9.71 -15.14 14.42
N ALA A 47 10.51 -15.57 13.43
CA ALA A 47 11.85 -16.11 13.66
C ALA A 47 12.80 -15.05 14.23
N VAL A 48 12.79 -13.83 13.66
CA VAL A 48 13.57 -12.71 14.19
C VAL A 48 13.17 -12.37 15.63
N ALA A 49 11.87 -12.34 15.94
CA ALA A 49 11.37 -12.10 17.29
C ALA A 49 11.77 -13.22 18.26
N PHE A 50 11.72 -14.47 17.81
CA PHE A 50 12.13 -15.63 18.60
C PHE A 50 13.64 -15.59 18.94
N VAL A 51 14.49 -15.41 17.93
CA VAL A 51 15.96 -15.31 18.10
C VAL A 51 16.32 -14.13 18.99
N ALA A 52 15.65 -12.99 18.80
CA ALA A 52 15.90 -11.80 19.61
C ALA A 52 15.24 -11.82 21.00
N ARG A 53 14.47 -12.87 21.34
CA ARG A 53 13.67 -12.97 22.57
C ARG A 53 12.80 -11.73 22.80
N ALA A 54 12.24 -11.19 21.73
CA ALA A 54 11.42 -9.99 21.78
C ALA A 54 10.11 -10.25 22.56
N PRO A 55 9.61 -9.26 23.29
CA PRO A 55 8.36 -9.40 24.03
C PRO A 55 7.19 -9.52 23.05
N TRP A 56 6.38 -10.57 23.23
CA TRP A 56 5.16 -10.77 22.43
C TRP A 56 3.99 -9.96 23.03
N PRO A 57 3.07 -9.47 22.18
CA PRO A 57 1.85 -8.84 22.68
C PRO A 57 1.09 -9.80 23.58
N GLY A 58 0.46 -9.27 24.63
CA GLY A 58 -0.37 -10.06 25.52
C GLY A 58 -1.49 -10.75 24.72
N ARG A 59 -1.92 -11.95 25.16
CA ARG A 59 -2.95 -12.74 24.43
C ARG A 59 -4.22 -11.96 24.10
N ARG A 60 -4.61 -11.01 24.95
CA ARG A 60 -5.77 -10.12 24.77
C ARG A 60 -5.60 -9.08 23.64
N GLU A 61 -4.36 -8.80 23.24
CA GLU A 61 -4.03 -7.83 22.18
C GLU A 61 -3.86 -8.48 20.81
N TRP A 62 -3.73 -9.81 20.75
CA TRP A 62 -3.61 -10.56 19.49
C TRP A 62 -4.74 -10.25 18.50
N PRO A 63 -6.03 -10.28 18.89
CA PRO A 63 -7.11 -9.95 17.96
C PRO A 63 -6.96 -8.54 17.37
N ARG A 64 -6.44 -7.59 18.16
CA ARG A 64 -6.24 -6.22 17.70
C ARG A 64 -5.11 -6.14 16.67
N HIS A 65 -3.98 -6.81 16.90
CA HIS A 65 -2.91 -6.88 15.90
C HIS A 65 -3.34 -7.61 14.62
N LEU A 66 -4.14 -8.67 14.75
CA LEU A 66 -4.72 -9.37 13.59
C LEU A 66 -5.63 -8.43 12.78
N ILE A 67 -6.52 -7.69 13.43
CA ILE A 67 -7.41 -6.71 12.77
C ILE A 67 -6.59 -5.58 12.13
N ALA A 68 -5.58 -5.05 12.84
CA ALA A 68 -4.71 -4.02 12.29
C ALA A 68 -4.02 -4.49 11.00
N GLY A 69 -3.47 -5.70 11.00
CA GLY A 69 -2.84 -6.30 9.83
C GLY A 69 -3.82 -6.63 8.70
N ALA A 70 -5.02 -7.12 9.04
CA ALA A 70 -6.10 -7.35 8.10
C ALA A 70 -6.49 -6.07 7.35
N LEU A 71 -6.58 -4.92 8.03
CA LEU A 71 -6.90 -3.64 7.40
C LEU A 71 -5.71 -3.02 6.65
N LEU A 72 -4.55 -2.92 7.30
CA LEU A 72 -3.37 -2.24 6.77
C LEU A 72 -2.75 -2.95 5.57
N GLN A 73 -2.81 -4.27 5.54
CA GLN A 73 -2.16 -5.08 4.50
C GLN A 73 -3.13 -6.02 3.80
N GLY A 74 -3.95 -6.79 4.54
CA GLY A 74 -4.81 -7.82 3.95
C GLY A 74 -5.80 -7.26 2.93
N ILE A 75 -6.76 -6.46 3.39
CA ILE A 75 -7.81 -5.86 2.56
C ILE A 75 -7.18 -4.83 1.61
N TYR A 76 -6.32 -3.94 2.13
CA TYR A 76 -5.68 -2.91 1.30
C TYR A 76 -4.90 -3.51 0.13
N LEU A 77 -3.87 -4.33 0.39
CA LEU A 77 -3.04 -4.87 -0.69
C LEU A 77 -3.80 -5.91 -1.51
N GLY A 78 -4.68 -6.72 -0.89
CA GLY A 78 -5.48 -7.69 -1.63
C GLY A 78 -6.37 -7.04 -2.69
N ALA A 79 -7.16 -6.04 -2.29
CA ALA A 79 -8.00 -5.27 -3.21
C ALA A 79 -7.17 -4.47 -4.23
N SER A 80 -6.04 -3.88 -3.80
CA SER A 80 -5.19 -3.06 -4.68
C SER A 80 -4.44 -3.92 -5.71
N TYR A 81 -3.87 -5.07 -5.32
CA TYR A 81 -3.19 -5.98 -6.24
C TYR A 81 -4.19 -6.58 -7.22
N TRP A 82 -5.39 -6.92 -6.75
CA TRP A 82 -6.48 -7.33 -7.63
C TRP A 82 -6.81 -6.23 -8.65
N ALA A 83 -6.95 -4.98 -8.24
CA ALA A 83 -7.21 -3.86 -9.17
C ALA A 83 -6.09 -3.69 -10.21
N VAL A 84 -4.83 -3.85 -9.81
CA VAL A 84 -3.67 -3.84 -10.74
C VAL A 84 -3.73 -5.02 -11.70
N ALA A 85 -4.12 -6.22 -11.24
CA ALA A 85 -4.33 -7.39 -12.09
C ALA A 85 -5.43 -7.13 -13.14
N GLN A 86 -6.50 -6.40 -12.77
CA GLN A 86 -7.56 -5.91 -13.66
C GLN A 86 -7.13 -4.75 -14.58
N GLY A 87 -5.83 -4.42 -14.62
CA GLY A 87 -5.25 -3.46 -15.55
C GLY A 87 -5.35 -2.01 -15.09
N LEU A 88 -5.43 -1.75 -13.78
CA LEU A 88 -5.10 -0.45 -13.25
C LEU A 88 -3.57 -0.30 -13.20
N ASN A 89 -3.04 0.83 -13.70
CA ASN A 89 -1.59 1.06 -13.70
C ASN A 89 -1.03 1.11 -12.28
N ALA A 90 0.17 0.58 -12.08
CA ALA A 90 0.81 0.51 -10.76
C ALA A 90 1.04 1.91 -10.16
N GLY A 91 1.44 2.87 -10.99
CA GLY A 91 1.63 4.26 -10.58
C GLY A 91 0.33 4.94 -10.10
N VAL A 92 -0.81 4.60 -10.69
CA VAL A 92 -2.13 5.13 -10.28
C VAL A 92 -2.51 4.59 -8.91
N MET A 93 -2.36 3.28 -8.68
CA MET A 93 -2.63 2.68 -7.37
C MET A 93 -1.67 3.21 -6.28
N ALA A 94 -0.40 3.44 -6.63
CA ALA A 94 0.56 4.09 -5.75
C ALA A 94 0.11 5.51 -5.35
N LEU A 95 -0.39 6.30 -6.30
CA LEU A 95 -0.93 7.64 -6.04
C LEU A 95 -2.14 7.57 -5.10
N LEU A 96 -3.09 6.66 -5.34
CA LEU A 96 -4.24 6.45 -4.47
C LEU A 96 -3.82 6.14 -3.03
N GLY A 97 -2.83 5.25 -2.86
CA GLY A 97 -2.25 4.96 -1.55
C GLY A 97 -1.60 6.18 -0.88
N ALA A 98 -0.88 7.00 -1.65
CA ALA A 98 -0.25 8.22 -1.14
C ALA A 98 -1.25 9.30 -0.71
N LEU A 99 -2.51 9.19 -1.11
CA LEU A 99 -3.60 10.08 -0.67
C LEU A 99 -4.27 9.62 0.63
N GLN A 100 -3.89 8.47 1.18
CA GLN A 100 -4.32 8.03 2.50
C GLN A 100 -4.23 9.12 3.58
N PRO A 101 -3.16 9.95 3.68
CA PRO A 101 -3.09 10.99 4.71
C PRO A 101 -4.19 12.04 4.57
N LEU A 102 -4.61 12.36 3.35
CA LEU A 102 -5.72 13.29 3.11
C LEU A 102 -7.03 12.64 3.55
N ALA A 103 -7.27 11.38 3.17
CA ALA A 103 -8.44 10.64 3.63
C ALA A 103 -8.47 10.53 5.17
N THR A 104 -7.32 10.32 5.80
CA THR A 104 -7.19 10.26 7.26
C THR A 104 -7.54 11.59 7.91
N ALA A 105 -7.05 12.70 7.37
CA ALA A 105 -7.32 14.04 7.89
C ALA A 105 -8.81 14.40 7.83
N VAL A 106 -9.49 13.97 6.77
CA VAL A 106 -10.94 14.19 6.60
C VAL A 106 -11.74 13.40 7.62
N LEU A 107 -11.41 12.13 7.81
CA LEU A 107 -12.09 11.29 8.80
C LEU A 107 -11.79 11.76 10.23
N ALA A 108 -10.64 12.38 10.47
CA ALA A 108 -10.28 12.91 11.78
C ALA A 108 -11.16 14.08 12.23
N VAL A 109 -11.70 14.88 11.32
CA VAL A 109 -12.60 16.00 11.63
C VAL A 109 -13.85 15.54 12.41
N PRO A 110 -14.69 14.62 11.90
CA PRO A 110 -15.84 14.13 12.65
C PRO A 110 -15.48 13.17 13.78
N LEU A 111 -14.40 12.39 13.67
CA LEU A 111 -14.04 11.38 14.67
C LEU A 111 -13.37 11.97 15.92
N PHE A 112 -12.55 13.01 15.75
CA PHE A 112 -11.76 13.61 16.83
C PHE A 112 -12.09 15.09 17.09
N ASN A 113 -13.11 15.62 16.40
CA ASN A 113 -13.53 17.03 16.49
C ASN A 113 -12.40 18.02 16.18
N GLU A 114 -11.46 17.61 15.32
CA GLU A 114 -10.33 18.43 14.89
C GLU A 114 -10.78 19.48 13.85
N ARG A 115 -10.21 20.68 13.92
CA ARG A 115 -10.48 21.75 12.95
C ARG A 115 -9.46 21.68 11.81
N LEU A 116 -9.94 21.45 10.58
CA LEU A 116 -9.11 21.52 9.38
C LEU A 116 -9.00 22.98 8.90
N PRO A 117 -7.79 23.53 8.70
CA PRO A 117 -7.62 24.87 8.13
C PRO A 117 -8.13 24.91 6.68
N ALA A 118 -8.48 26.09 6.17
CA ALA A 118 -8.97 26.27 4.80
C ALA A 118 -8.04 25.69 3.73
N ARG A 119 -6.71 25.74 3.96
CA ARG A 119 -5.70 25.10 3.10
C ARG A 119 -5.81 23.59 3.06
N GLY A 120 -6.19 22.96 4.18
CA GLY A 120 -6.48 21.53 4.26
C GLY A 120 -7.66 21.14 3.37
N TRP A 121 -8.75 21.92 3.42
CA TRP A 121 -9.92 21.72 2.55
C TRP A 121 -9.59 21.90 1.08
N LEU A 122 -8.84 22.95 0.73
CA LEU A 122 -8.43 23.21 -0.65
C LEU A 122 -7.50 22.10 -1.16
N GLY A 123 -6.50 21.70 -0.37
CA GLY A 123 -5.61 20.60 -0.72
C GLY A 123 -6.35 19.27 -0.90
N MET A 124 -7.37 19.00 -0.08
CA MET A 124 -8.27 17.86 -0.27
C MET A 124 -9.03 17.95 -1.59
N ALA A 125 -9.67 19.08 -1.88
CA ALA A 125 -10.43 19.26 -3.12
C ALA A 125 -9.54 19.02 -4.36
N LEU A 126 -8.32 19.56 -4.37
CA LEU A 126 -7.33 19.31 -5.42
C LEU A 126 -6.90 17.84 -5.48
N GLY A 127 -6.69 17.21 -4.32
CA GLY A 127 -6.38 15.78 -4.21
C GLY A 127 -7.44 14.90 -4.86
N LEU A 128 -8.71 15.12 -4.50
CA LEU A 128 -9.86 14.39 -5.02
C LEU A 128 -10.09 14.66 -6.50
N ALA A 129 -9.97 15.91 -6.94
CA ALA A 129 -10.04 16.26 -8.35
C ALA A 129 -8.94 15.55 -9.16
N GLY A 130 -7.72 15.51 -8.63
CA GLY A 130 -6.61 14.77 -9.23
C GLY A 130 -6.91 13.29 -9.40
N VAL A 131 -7.43 12.63 -8.35
CA VAL A 131 -7.88 11.22 -8.42
C VAL A 131 -8.94 11.02 -9.48
N ALA A 132 -9.97 11.87 -9.50
CA ALA A 132 -11.03 11.79 -10.50
C ALA A 132 -10.47 11.86 -11.93
N LEU A 133 -9.53 12.78 -12.20
CA LEU A 133 -8.87 12.90 -13.51
C LEU A 133 -8.02 11.67 -13.85
N VAL A 134 -7.31 11.09 -12.87
CA VAL A 134 -6.48 9.89 -13.10
C VAL A 134 -7.34 8.66 -13.40
N LEU A 135 -8.50 8.54 -12.76
CA LEU A 135 -9.40 7.39 -12.91
C LEU A 135 -10.40 7.57 -14.06
N ALA A 136 -10.66 8.80 -14.52
CA ALA A 136 -11.62 9.11 -15.57
C ALA A 136 -11.42 8.30 -16.85
N PRO A 137 -10.21 8.14 -17.42
CA PRO A 137 -10.03 7.35 -18.64
C PRO A 137 -10.40 5.87 -18.48
N LYS A 138 -10.20 5.31 -17.29
CA LYS A 138 -10.55 3.91 -17.02
C LYS A 138 -12.06 3.72 -17.09
N VAL A 139 -12.84 4.68 -16.58
CA VAL A 139 -14.31 4.64 -16.55
C VAL A 139 -14.92 5.07 -17.88
N ALA A 140 -14.39 6.15 -18.50
CA ALA A 140 -14.87 6.71 -19.75
C ALA A 140 -14.53 5.85 -20.97
N GLY A 141 -13.57 4.93 -20.83
CA GLY A 141 -13.08 4.09 -21.91
C GLY A 141 -14.18 3.32 -22.65
N GLY A 142 -15.31 2.99 -22.00
CA GLY A 142 -16.53 2.46 -22.66
C GLY A 142 -16.38 1.15 -23.44
N VAL A 143 -15.15 0.69 -23.68
CA VAL A 143 -14.83 -0.56 -24.36
C VAL A 143 -15.22 -1.68 -23.42
N ALA A 144 -16.00 -2.64 -23.94
CA ALA A 144 -16.31 -3.85 -23.22
C ALA A 144 -15.00 -4.46 -22.67
N PRO A 145 -14.93 -4.75 -21.37
CA PRO A 145 -13.75 -5.34 -20.79
C PRO A 145 -13.36 -6.61 -21.57
N PRO A 146 -12.06 -6.84 -21.85
CA PRO A 146 -11.61 -8.14 -22.35
C PRO A 146 -12.22 -9.27 -21.51
N PRO A 147 -12.57 -10.42 -22.12
CA PRO A 147 -13.12 -11.55 -21.40
C PRO A 147 -12.27 -11.88 -20.16
N GLY A 148 -12.92 -11.97 -19.00
CA GLY A 148 -12.24 -12.22 -17.71
C GLY A 148 -11.76 -10.97 -16.96
N THR A 149 -12.06 -9.76 -17.43
CA THR A 149 -11.80 -8.52 -16.68
C THR A 149 -13.07 -7.91 -16.08
N ALA A 150 -12.95 -7.38 -14.87
CA ALA A 150 -14.06 -6.75 -14.17
C ALA A 150 -14.45 -5.40 -14.81
N PRO A 151 -15.71 -4.96 -14.66
CA PRO A 151 -16.14 -3.65 -15.13
C PRO A 151 -15.26 -2.54 -14.55
N ALA A 152 -14.90 -1.56 -15.37
CA ALA A 152 -13.97 -0.50 -14.98
C ALA A 152 -14.41 0.29 -13.75
N TRP A 153 -15.70 0.58 -13.63
CA TRP A 153 -16.27 1.26 -12.46
C TRP A 153 -16.07 0.46 -11.17
N PHE A 154 -16.17 -0.87 -11.25
CA PHE A 154 -16.00 -1.75 -10.09
C PHE A 154 -14.53 -1.79 -9.65
N VAL A 155 -13.59 -1.85 -10.60
CA VAL A 155 -12.15 -1.76 -10.32
C VAL A 155 -11.81 -0.45 -9.60
N VAL A 156 -12.40 0.67 -10.05
CA VAL A 156 -12.24 1.98 -9.40
C VAL A 156 -12.79 1.99 -7.98
N VAL A 157 -14.02 1.49 -7.77
CA VAL A 157 -14.64 1.41 -6.44
C VAL A 157 -13.79 0.57 -5.49
N VAL A 158 -13.35 -0.62 -5.92
CA VAL A 158 -12.48 -1.50 -5.12
C VAL A 158 -11.16 -0.80 -4.77
N SER A 159 -10.56 -0.07 -5.72
CA SER A 159 -9.32 0.68 -5.48
C SER A 159 -9.50 1.78 -4.44
N VAL A 160 -10.59 2.55 -4.51
CA VAL A 160 -10.89 3.60 -3.52
C VAL A 160 -11.20 3.00 -2.14
N LEU A 161 -12.00 1.94 -2.08
CA LEU A 161 -12.31 1.24 -0.83
C LEU A 161 -11.06 0.64 -0.18
N SER A 162 -10.10 0.17 -0.97
CA SER A 162 -8.81 -0.30 -0.45
C SER A 162 -8.06 0.79 0.33
N VAL A 163 -8.09 2.04 -0.16
CA VAL A 163 -7.48 3.19 0.52
C VAL A 163 -8.25 3.52 1.81
N GLY A 164 -9.57 3.34 1.80
CA GLY A 164 -10.39 3.40 3.01
C GLY A 164 -9.95 2.39 4.06
N SER A 165 -9.59 1.17 3.66
CA SER A 165 -9.13 0.12 4.56
C SER A 165 -7.80 0.45 5.23
N ILE A 166 -6.78 0.88 4.48
CA ILE A 166 -5.49 1.29 5.07
C ILE A 166 -5.66 2.54 5.95
N THR A 167 -6.58 3.45 5.59
CA THR A 167 -6.93 4.61 6.42
C THR A 167 -7.51 4.17 7.77
N ALA A 168 -8.52 3.30 7.76
CA ALA A 168 -9.12 2.74 8.98
C ALA A 168 -8.09 1.96 9.81
N GLY A 169 -7.28 1.12 9.17
CA GLY A 169 -6.19 0.38 9.82
C GLY A 169 -5.16 1.31 10.48
N SER A 170 -4.81 2.41 9.82
CA SER A 170 -3.84 3.38 10.37
C SER A 170 -4.37 4.15 11.58
N LEU A 171 -5.68 4.43 11.61
CA LEU A 171 -6.35 5.01 12.78
C LEU A 171 -6.44 3.97 13.91
N TYR A 172 -6.77 2.72 13.57
CA TYR A 172 -6.90 1.62 14.53
C TYR A 172 -5.56 1.24 15.21
N GLN A 173 -4.45 1.32 14.48
CA GLN A 173 -3.12 0.99 15.01
C GLN A 173 -2.57 2.03 16.02
N LYS A 174 -3.17 3.22 16.13
CA LYS A 174 -2.70 4.26 17.05
C LYS A 174 -2.86 3.86 18.53
N GLY A 175 -2.15 4.57 19.40
CA GLY A 175 -2.24 4.39 20.86
C GLY A 175 -1.46 3.18 21.36
N LYS A 176 -2.06 2.39 22.26
CA LYS A 176 -1.38 1.27 22.96
C LYS A 176 -0.86 0.19 22.02
N LEU A 177 -1.50 -0.03 20.86
CA LEU A 177 -1.04 -1.01 19.87
C LEU A 177 0.34 -0.68 19.31
N ALA A 178 0.61 0.61 19.08
CA ALA A 178 1.88 1.10 18.54
C ALA A 178 3.05 1.02 19.54
N GLN A 179 2.78 0.74 20.82
CA GLN A 179 3.80 0.63 21.87
C GLN A 179 4.41 -0.79 21.96
N ASN A 180 3.77 -1.78 21.34
CA ASN A 180 4.28 -3.14 21.30
C ASN A 180 5.56 -3.26 20.45
N ASP A 181 6.38 -4.27 20.74
CA ASP A 181 7.59 -4.52 19.95
C ASP A 181 7.22 -4.73 18.48
N LEU A 182 7.90 -3.99 17.60
CA LEU A 182 7.57 -3.99 16.19
C LEU A 182 7.74 -5.37 15.54
N ARG A 183 8.72 -6.17 15.97
CA ARG A 183 9.03 -7.45 15.32
C ARG A 183 7.89 -8.41 15.53
N THR A 184 7.43 -8.52 16.77
CA THR A 184 6.28 -9.36 17.14
C THR A 184 4.97 -8.79 16.59
N ALA A 185 4.79 -7.48 16.61
CA ALA A 185 3.62 -6.82 16.04
C ALA A 185 3.50 -7.04 14.52
N VAL A 186 4.59 -6.89 13.75
CA VAL A 186 4.63 -7.14 12.30
C VAL A 186 4.36 -8.60 11.99
N ALA A 187 4.88 -9.54 12.79
CA ALA A 187 4.59 -10.96 12.63
C ALA A 187 3.08 -11.24 12.76
N VAL A 188 2.46 -10.80 13.85
CA VAL A 188 1.02 -11.02 14.10
C VAL A 188 0.14 -10.27 13.09
N GLN A 189 0.50 -9.03 12.72
CA GLN A 189 -0.23 -8.29 11.69
C GLN A 189 -0.17 -8.99 10.33
N ASN A 190 0.98 -9.54 9.94
CA ASN A 190 1.07 -10.31 8.69
C ASN A 190 0.26 -11.61 8.74
N LEU A 191 0.10 -12.25 9.91
CA LEU A 191 -0.86 -13.35 10.05
C LEU A 191 -2.30 -12.88 9.79
N GLY A 192 -2.69 -11.72 10.33
CA GLY A 192 -4.00 -11.12 10.06
C GLY A 192 -4.21 -10.82 8.57
N ALA A 193 -3.17 -10.30 7.90
CA ALA A 193 -3.18 -10.07 6.46
C ALA A 193 -3.27 -11.39 5.65
N ALA A 194 -2.56 -12.43 6.07
CA ALA A 194 -2.60 -13.75 5.45
C ALA A 194 -3.99 -14.39 5.55
N ILE A 195 -4.70 -14.23 6.68
CA ILE A 195 -6.08 -14.73 6.84
C ILE A 195 -7.00 -14.06 5.81
N VAL A 196 -6.90 -12.74 5.64
CA VAL A 196 -7.70 -12.03 4.62
C VAL A 196 -7.32 -12.47 3.21
N ALA A 197 -6.03 -12.61 2.91
CA ALA A 197 -5.56 -13.07 1.61
C ALA A 197 -6.08 -14.49 1.31
N ALA A 198 -6.06 -15.40 2.29
CA ALA A 198 -6.63 -16.74 2.16
C ALA A 198 -8.15 -16.71 1.90
N LEU A 199 -8.88 -15.82 2.60
CA LEU A 199 -10.31 -15.61 2.34
C LEU A 199 -10.56 -15.15 0.90
N PHE A 200 -9.78 -14.18 0.40
CA PHE A 200 -9.90 -13.75 -1.00
C PHE A 200 -9.52 -14.83 -2.00
N VAL A 201 -8.49 -15.64 -1.71
CA VAL A 201 -8.14 -16.80 -2.54
C VAL A 201 -9.33 -17.73 -2.71
N VAL A 202 -10.03 -18.05 -1.61
CA VAL A 202 -11.22 -18.92 -1.65
C VAL A 202 -12.38 -18.23 -2.37
N LEU A 203 -12.71 -16.98 -2.02
CA LEU A 203 -13.86 -16.27 -2.59
C LEU A 203 -13.71 -15.98 -4.09
N LEU A 204 -12.49 -15.67 -4.54
CA LEU A 204 -12.18 -15.34 -5.93
C LEU A 204 -11.72 -16.55 -6.75
N HIS A 205 -11.64 -17.74 -6.13
CA HIS A 205 -11.20 -18.98 -6.76
C HIS A 205 -9.79 -18.86 -7.39
N GLU A 206 -8.91 -18.13 -6.72
CA GLU A 206 -7.54 -17.90 -7.19
C GLU A 206 -6.69 -19.17 -7.00
N THR A 207 -6.22 -19.74 -8.10
CA THR A 207 -5.50 -21.01 -8.11
C THR A 207 -4.24 -20.98 -8.98
N ARG A 208 -4.07 -19.92 -9.78
CA ARG A 208 -2.97 -19.82 -10.72
C ARG A 208 -1.67 -19.52 -9.98
N TRP A 209 -0.72 -20.45 -10.09
CA TRP A 209 0.65 -20.27 -9.63
C TRP A 209 1.63 -20.91 -10.61
N ILE A 210 2.29 -20.10 -11.41
CA ILE A 210 3.32 -20.52 -12.35
C ILE A 210 4.67 -20.20 -11.70
N GLY A 211 5.39 -21.24 -11.26
CA GLY A 211 6.64 -21.15 -10.52
C GLY A 211 7.85 -20.63 -11.31
N ALA A 212 7.68 -19.56 -12.08
CA ALA A 212 8.74 -18.92 -12.85
C ALA A 212 9.74 -18.22 -11.91
N PRO A 213 11.04 -18.10 -12.30
CA PRO A 213 12.04 -17.38 -11.51
C PRO A 213 11.61 -15.96 -11.12
N ALA A 214 10.95 -15.23 -12.02
CA ALA A 214 10.43 -13.89 -11.77
C ALA A 214 9.42 -13.84 -10.61
N LEU A 215 8.57 -14.86 -10.46
CA LEU A 215 7.60 -14.95 -9.37
C LEU A 215 8.32 -15.14 -8.02
N TRP A 216 9.28 -16.07 -7.98
CA TRP A 216 10.06 -16.34 -6.77
C TRP A 216 10.95 -15.16 -6.37
N ILE A 217 11.60 -14.50 -7.33
CA ILE A 217 12.36 -13.27 -7.09
C ILE A 217 11.44 -12.19 -6.52
N SER A 218 10.24 -12.02 -7.09
CA SER A 218 9.24 -11.07 -6.60
C SER A 218 8.78 -11.40 -5.18
N LEU A 219 8.63 -12.69 -4.85
CA LEU A 219 8.25 -13.15 -3.52
C LEU A 219 9.34 -12.86 -2.49
N VAL A 220 10.60 -13.20 -2.81
CA VAL A 220 11.77 -12.89 -1.96
C VAL A 220 11.93 -11.38 -1.81
N TRP A 221 11.77 -10.62 -2.89
CA TRP A 221 11.77 -9.15 -2.85
C TRP A 221 10.68 -8.62 -1.91
N GLY A 222 9.48 -9.16 -2.03
CA GLY A 222 8.31 -8.84 -1.21
C GLY A 222 8.50 -9.12 0.28
N ILE A 223 9.14 -10.24 0.63
CA ILE A 223 9.34 -10.68 2.02
C ILE A 223 10.57 -10.00 2.65
N VAL A 224 11.72 -10.06 1.97
CA VAL A 224 13.00 -9.67 2.57
C VAL A 224 13.19 -8.16 2.47
N PHE A 225 13.03 -7.59 1.28
CA PHE A 225 13.36 -6.19 1.04
C PHE A 225 12.18 -5.28 1.40
N LEU A 226 11.00 -5.52 0.83
CA LEU A 226 9.82 -4.70 1.14
C LEU A 226 9.38 -4.82 2.60
N SER A 227 9.22 -6.03 3.15
CA SER A 227 8.78 -6.16 4.54
C SER A 227 9.93 -5.99 5.54
N GLY A 228 11.08 -6.64 5.33
CA GLY A 228 12.21 -6.56 6.25
C GLY A 228 13.00 -5.25 6.12
N GLY A 229 13.54 -5.00 4.94
CA GLY A 229 14.41 -3.86 4.64
C GLY A 229 13.72 -2.51 4.82
N ALA A 230 12.58 -2.29 4.18
CA ALA A 230 11.89 -1.00 4.22
C ALA A 230 11.41 -0.65 5.64
N VAL A 231 10.84 -1.61 6.38
CA VAL A 231 10.43 -1.39 7.76
C VAL A 231 11.62 -1.07 8.67
N THR A 232 12.74 -1.77 8.49
CA THR A 232 13.96 -1.50 9.28
C THR A 232 14.51 -0.10 8.98
N MET A 233 14.56 0.30 7.71
CA MET A 233 14.97 1.65 7.30
C MET A 233 14.03 2.72 7.88
N LEU A 234 12.72 2.52 7.80
CA LEU A 234 11.73 3.42 8.37
C LEU A 234 11.97 3.62 9.87
N MET A 235 12.18 2.53 10.61
CA MET A 235 12.43 2.59 12.05
C MET A 235 13.74 3.28 12.39
N TRP A 236 14.79 3.03 11.61
CA TRP A 236 16.07 3.73 11.76
C TRP A 236 15.89 5.25 11.56
N MET A 237 15.10 5.67 10.58
CA MET A 237 14.80 7.09 10.34
C MET A 237 13.97 7.70 11.48
N LEU A 238 12.95 6.99 11.96
CA LEU A 238 12.11 7.42 13.08
C LEU A 238 12.92 7.63 14.36
N ARG A 239 13.79 6.67 14.70
CA ARG A 239 14.65 6.74 15.90
C ARG A 239 15.67 7.89 15.85
N ARG A 240 15.99 8.42 14.67
CA ARG A 240 16.89 9.56 14.49
C ARG A 240 16.16 10.90 14.32
N GLY A 241 14.87 10.97 14.68
CA GLY A 241 14.07 12.19 14.60
C GLY A 241 13.75 12.65 13.17
N ASN A 242 13.97 11.80 12.15
CA ASN A 242 13.75 12.14 10.75
C ASN A 242 12.36 11.72 10.24
N ALA A 243 11.36 11.64 11.12
CA ALA A 243 10.00 11.21 10.80
C ALA A 243 9.32 12.08 9.74
N ALA A 244 9.49 13.40 9.85
CA ALA A 244 9.00 14.35 8.85
C ALA A 244 9.61 14.08 7.47
N ARG A 245 10.93 13.85 7.42
CA ARG A 245 11.64 13.54 6.17
C ARG A 245 11.17 12.22 5.55
N ALA A 246 11.02 11.16 6.35
CA ALA A 246 10.47 9.89 5.89
C ALA A 246 9.08 10.05 5.25
N THR A 247 8.23 10.87 5.87
CA THR A 247 6.87 11.10 5.40
C THR A 247 6.82 11.94 4.12
N SER A 248 7.66 12.98 4.00
CA SER A 248 7.80 13.77 2.77
C SER A 248 8.32 12.92 1.59
N LEU A 249 9.22 12.00 1.88
CA LEU A 249 9.83 11.11 0.89
C LEU A 249 8.87 10.08 0.32
N LEU A 250 7.88 9.63 1.10
CA LEU A 250 6.82 8.74 0.61
C LEU A 250 5.99 9.37 -0.53
N PHE A 251 5.97 10.70 -0.68
CA PHE A 251 5.33 11.36 -1.83
C PHE A 251 6.09 11.24 -3.14
N LEU A 252 7.36 10.85 -3.09
CA LEU A 252 8.12 10.50 -4.29
C LEU A 252 7.84 9.06 -4.73
N ALA A 253 7.20 8.22 -3.89
CA ALA A 253 6.92 6.84 -4.25
C ALA A 253 5.95 6.72 -5.44
N PRO A 254 4.83 7.47 -5.53
CA PRO A 254 3.96 7.43 -6.71
C PRO A 254 4.66 7.78 -8.03
N PRO A 255 5.36 8.93 -8.18
CA PRO A 255 5.98 9.26 -9.46
C PRO A 255 7.09 8.26 -9.83
N LEU A 256 7.82 7.74 -8.85
CA LEU A 256 8.79 6.67 -9.09
C LEU A 256 8.12 5.35 -9.49
N ALA A 257 6.98 4.99 -8.91
CA ALA A 257 6.20 3.83 -9.33
C ALA A 257 5.64 4.00 -10.74
N ALA A 258 5.18 5.19 -11.11
CA ALA A 258 4.75 5.48 -12.49
C ALA A 258 5.93 5.35 -13.48
N LEU A 259 7.10 5.88 -13.13
CA LEU A 259 8.31 5.75 -13.94
C LEU A 259 8.78 4.29 -14.06
N GLN A 260 8.78 3.54 -12.96
CA GLN A 260 9.11 2.11 -12.94
C GLN A 260 8.12 1.31 -13.78
N GLY A 261 6.82 1.63 -13.70
CA GLY A 261 5.77 1.01 -14.51
C GLY A 261 5.98 1.25 -16.01
N TYR A 262 6.34 2.47 -16.38
CA TYR A 262 6.68 2.82 -17.76
C TYR A 262 7.92 2.07 -18.26
N LEU A 263 9.03 2.11 -17.51
CA LEU A 263 10.31 1.51 -17.93
C LEU A 263 10.27 -0.03 -17.98
N LEU A 264 9.59 -0.67 -17.02
CA LEU A 264 9.59 -2.14 -16.89
C LEU A 264 8.47 -2.81 -17.67
N PHE A 265 7.31 -2.15 -17.82
CA PHE A 265 6.10 -2.76 -18.38
C PHE A 265 5.47 -1.96 -19.52
N GLY A 266 6.06 -0.82 -19.92
CA GLY A 266 5.51 0.05 -20.94
C GLY A 266 4.20 0.72 -20.53
N GLU A 267 3.91 0.85 -19.23
CA GLU A 267 2.69 1.53 -18.77
C GLU A 267 2.74 3.01 -19.15
N THR A 268 1.82 3.45 -20.01
CA THR A 268 1.66 4.86 -20.35
C THR A 268 0.51 5.48 -19.57
N LEU A 269 0.70 6.74 -19.19
CA LEU A 269 -0.34 7.57 -18.61
C LEU A 269 -0.79 8.58 -19.65
N ALA A 270 -2.10 8.67 -19.87
CA ALA A 270 -2.67 9.69 -20.74
C ALA A 270 -2.38 11.10 -20.18
N ALA A 271 -2.41 12.12 -21.04
CA ALA A 271 -2.16 13.51 -20.62
C ALA A 271 -3.07 13.95 -19.45
N ILE A 272 -4.34 13.54 -19.46
CA ILE A 272 -5.28 13.80 -18.36
C ILE A 272 -4.87 13.10 -17.05
N GLN A 273 -4.28 11.90 -17.13
CA GLN A 273 -3.78 11.20 -15.95
C GLN A 273 -2.52 11.86 -15.41
N LEU A 274 -1.61 12.34 -16.26
CA LEU A 274 -0.46 13.13 -15.82
C LEU A 274 -0.88 14.43 -15.15
N ALA A 275 -1.85 15.15 -15.73
CA ALA A 275 -2.41 16.36 -15.13
C ALA A 275 -3.09 16.07 -13.78
N GLY A 276 -3.90 15.00 -13.71
CA GLY A 276 -4.52 14.55 -12.47
C GLY A 276 -3.49 14.14 -11.40
N PHE A 277 -2.40 13.51 -11.81
CA PHE A 277 -1.29 13.12 -10.95
C PHE A 277 -0.61 14.34 -10.32
N ALA A 278 -0.28 15.34 -11.15
CA ALA A 278 0.29 16.60 -10.69
C ALA A 278 -0.67 17.33 -9.74
N LEU A 279 -1.95 17.41 -10.11
CA LEU A 279 -2.98 18.04 -9.30
C LEU A 279 -3.13 17.37 -7.92
N ALA A 280 -3.12 16.04 -7.89
CA ALA A 280 -3.20 15.27 -6.66
C ALA A 280 -1.99 15.55 -5.76
N LEU A 281 -0.78 15.53 -6.31
CA LEU A 281 0.45 15.84 -5.54
C LEU A 281 0.43 17.26 -4.99
N VAL A 282 0.02 18.25 -5.79
CA VAL A 282 -0.14 19.64 -5.33
C VAL A 282 -1.15 19.72 -4.20
N GLY A 283 -2.28 19.03 -4.32
CA GLY A 283 -3.29 18.93 -3.27
C GLY A 283 -2.73 18.41 -1.96
N VAL A 284 -1.91 17.35 -2.00
CA VAL A 284 -1.28 16.83 -0.78
C VAL A 284 -0.29 17.82 -0.16
N VAL A 285 0.55 18.44 -0.98
CA VAL A 285 1.54 19.40 -0.49
C VAL A 285 0.85 20.61 0.15
N LEU A 286 -0.24 21.08 -0.45
CA LEU A 286 -1.04 22.19 0.08
C LEU A 286 -1.73 21.83 1.39
N ALA A 287 -2.31 20.64 1.50
CA ALA A 287 -3.00 20.20 2.72
C ALA A 287 -2.05 20.03 3.92
N ARG A 288 -0.75 19.89 3.68
CA ARG A 288 0.29 19.71 4.71
C ARG A 288 0.92 21.02 5.22
N ARG A 289 0.69 22.14 4.54
CA ARG A 289 1.26 23.46 4.85
C ARG A 289 0.28 24.34 5.60
#